data_AF-A0A6G1I8Y9-F1
#
_entry.id   AF-A0A6G1I8Y9-F1
#
_cell.length_a   1.000
_cell.length_b   1.000
_cell.length_c   1.000
_cell.angle_alpha   90.00
_cell.angle_beta   90.00
_cell.angle_gamma   90.00
#
_symmetry.space_group_name_H-M   'P 1'
#
loop_
_entity.id
_entity.type
_entity.pdbx_description
1 polymer ?
#
loop_
_entity_poly.entity_id
_entity_poly.type
_entity_poly.pdbx_seq_one_letter_code
_entity_poly.pdbx_strand_id
1 'polypeptide(L)'
;MAASSPPHSIPDTQLGLSAGELQLLRYHQHVALGAGGSQHARTQSSHSYAGSSSHTASAASSGAGRLLLDAGSLSALAAHFDRLMASIQQRWMALYQETQTATQSQYDRAGNLIQQADAQIARFHEVLRQIDELQTEFAKVQRIGEIVKGFRARVEALDRHF
;
A
#
# COMPACT_ATOMS: atom_id res chain seq x y z
N MET A 1 9.26 -16.68 56.01
CA MET A 1 8.20 -16.54 54.99
C MET A 1 8.76 -15.65 53.89
N ALA A 2 9.22 -16.21 52.77
CA ALA A 2 9.83 -15.44 51.68
C ALA A 2 8.79 -15.21 50.58
N ALA A 3 8.46 -13.94 50.31
CA ALA A 3 7.52 -13.55 49.27
C ALA A 3 8.20 -13.66 47.89
N SER A 4 7.67 -14.55 47.04
CA SER A 4 8.09 -14.72 45.66
C SER A 4 7.58 -13.53 44.82
N SER A 5 8.47 -12.63 44.42
CA SER A 5 8.15 -11.52 43.52
C SER A 5 7.67 -12.02 42.15
N PRO A 6 6.56 -11.49 41.62
CA PRO A 6 6.02 -11.96 40.36
C PRO A 6 6.81 -11.44 39.15
N PRO A 7 6.82 -12.21 38.06
CA PRO A 7 7.52 -11.95 36.79
C PRO A 7 6.84 -10.93 35.87
N HIS A 8 7.63 -10.27 35.01
CA HIS A 8 7.13 -9.32 34.01
C HIS A 8 6.77 -10.02 32.67
N SER A 9 5.66 -9.63 32.03
CA SER A 9 5.05 -10.29 30.85
C SER A 9 4.47 -9.30 29.81
N ILE A 10 4.70 -9.53 28.50
CA ILE A 10 4.27 -8.69 27.35
C ILE A 10 3.40 -9.51 26.35
N PRO A 11 2.26 -8.99 25.84
CA PRO A 11 1.29 -9.75 25.04
C PRO A 11 1.65 -9.99 23.56
N ASP A 12 1.26 -11.16 23.06
CA ASP A 12 1.55 -11.71 21.72
C ASP A 12 1.15 -10.82 20.53
N THR A 13 0.14 -9.96 20.70
CA THR A 13 -0.35 -9.06 19.65
C THR A 13 0.58 -7.89 19.35
N GLN A 14 1.55 -7.62 20.23
CA GLN A 14 2.55 -6.57 20.03
C GLN A 14 3.81 -7.05 19.30
N LEU A 15 3.97 -8.36 19.09
CA LEU A 15 5.17 -8.94 18.47
C LEU A 15 5.13 -8.96 16.93
N GLY A 16 4.04 -8.52 16.30
CA GLY A 16 3.95 -8.40 14.83
C GLY A 16 4.10 -9.73 14.07
N LEU A 17 3.84 -10.85 14.74
CA LEU A 17 4.00 -12.20 14.20
C LEU A 17 2.87 -12.54 13.21
N SER A 18 3.18 -13.31 12.17
CA SER A 18 2.17 -13.83 11.25
C SER A 18 1.28 -14.88 11.94
N ALA A 19 0.06 -15.08 11.44
CA ALA A 19 -0.91 -16.01 12.05
C ALA A 19 -0.36 -17.45 12.19
N GLY A 20 0.46 -17.91 11.24
CA GLY A 20 1.11 -19.22 11.30
C GLY A 20 2.20 -19.31 12.37
N GLU A 21 2.96 -18.24 12.59
CA GLU A 21 3.99 -18.18 13.62
C GLU A 21 3.41 -18.13 15.03
N LEU A 22 2.25 -17.46 15.19
CA LEU A 22 1.48 -17.50 16.43
C LEU A 22 0.99 -18.93 16.75
N GLN A 23 0.57 -19.68 15.74
CA GLN A 23 0.20 -21.09 15.92
C GLN A 23 1.39 -21.97 16.29
N LEU A 24 2.55 -21.74 15.67
CA LEU A 24 3.77 -22.47 16.00
C LEU A 24 4.25 -22.16 17.43
N LEU A 25 4.19 -20.90 17.84
CA LEU A 25 4.56 -20.46 19.19
C LEU A 25 3.63 -21.08 20.25
N ARG A 26 2.32 -21.07 20.01
CA ARG A 26 1.32 -21.72 20.88
C ARG A 26 1.54 -23.23 20.98
N TYR A 27 1.88 -23.88 19.86
CA TYR A 27 2.19 -25.30 19.84
C TYR A 27 3.42 -25.63 20.71
N HIS A 28 4.50 -24.86 20.56
CA HIS A 28 5.72 -25.05 21.37
C HIS A 28 5.49 -24.76 22.86
N GLN A 29 4.68 -23.77 23.20
CA GLN A 29 4.35 -23.45 24.59
C GLN A 29 3.52 -24.58 25.24
N HIS A 30 2.58 -25.16 24.51
CA HIS A 30 1.78 -26.30 24.99
C HIS A 30 2.66 -27.54 25.22
N VAL A 31 3.62 -27.81 24.34
CA VAL A 31 4.57 -28.93 24.49
C VAL A 31 5.51 -28.71 25.67
N ALA A 32 6.02 -27.49 25.87
CA ALA A 32 6.90 -27.16 26.99
C ALA A 32 6.20 -27.25 28.36
N LEU A 33 4.92 -26.84 28.43
CA LEU A 33 4.11 -26.98 29.65
C LEU A 33 3.70 -28.43 29.93
N GLY A 34 3.53 -29.26 28.90
CA GLY A 34 3.27 -30.70 29.04
C GLY A 34 4.50 -31.50 29.50
N ALA A 35 5.71 -31.07 29.12
CA ALA A 35 6.97 -31.72 29.51
C ALA A 35 7.42 -31.37 30.94
N GLY A 36 6.98 -30.24 31.50
CA GLY A 36 7.36 -29.78 32.83
C GLY A 36 6.43 -30.18 34.00
N GLY A 37 5.34 -30.91 33.74
CA GLY A 37 4.25 -31.11 34.69
C GLY A 37 4.11 -32.50 35.34
N SER A 38 5.06 -33.42 35.18
CA SER A 38 4.79 -34.84 35.49
C SER A 38 5.92 -35.60 36.18
N GLN A 39 6.73 -34.97 37.05
CA GLN A 39 7.66 -35.72 37.93
C GLN A 39 7.89 -35.04 39.29
N HIS A 40 6.89 -35.02 40.19
CA HIS A 40 7.14 -35.12 41.64
C HIS A 40 5.84 -35.29 42.43
N ALA A 41 5.31 -36.52 42.46
CA ALA A 41 4.38 -36.97 43.50
C ALA A 41 4.38 -38.51 43.55
N ARG A 42 5.50 -39.10 43.96
CA ARG A 42 5.54 -40.46 44.52
C ARG A 42 6.12 -40.39 45.92
N THR A 43 5.34 -39.85 46.84
CA THR A 43 5.48 -40.20 48.25
C THR A 43 4.27 -41.05 48.60
N GLN A 44 4.58 -42.29 48.97
CA GLN A 44 3.67 -43.27 49.53
C GLN A 44 2.98 -42.67 50.75
N SER A 45 1.65 -42.68 50.79
CA SER A 45 0.93 -42.75 52.05
C SER A 45 -0.47 -43.33 51.81
N SER A 46 -0.67 -44.43 52.51
CA SER A 46 -1.85 -45.24 52.69
C SER A 46 -3.11 -44.50 53.15
N HIS A 47 -4.24 -45.10 52.81
CA HIS A 47 -5.59 -44.97 53.39
C HIS A 47 -6.53 -43.84 52.90
N SER A 48 -7.77 -44.29 52.66
CA SER A 48 -9.06 -43.63 52.87
C SER A 48 -9.71 -42.82 51.74
N TYR A 49 -10.86 -43.38 51.32
CA TYR A 49 -12.16 -42.77 50.98
C TYR A 49 -12.27 -41.60 49.98
N ALA A 50 -13.29 -41.78 49.13
CA ALA A 50 -13.86 -40.85 48.17
C ALA A 50 -13.90 -39.37 48.62
N GLY A 51 -13.49 -38.50 47.70
CA GLY A 51 -13.58 -37.05 47.84
C GLY A 51 -12.80 -36.35 46.74
N SER A 52 -13.22 -36.54 45.48
CA SER A 52 -12.65 -35.83 44.33
C SER A 52 -13.11 -34.38 44.33
N SER A 53 -12.54 -33.59 45.23
CA SER A 53 -12.69 -32.14 45.28
C SER A 53 -11.45 -31.58 45.93
N SER A 54 -10.44 -31.22 45.12
CA SER A 54 -9.50 -30.14 45.47
C SER A 54 -8.58 -29.70 44.32
N HIS A 55 -8.97 -28.59 43.69
CA HIS A 55 -8.12 -27.39 43.62
C HIS A 55 -6.68 -27.51 43.09
N THR A 56 -6.47 -27.85 41.81
CA THR A 56 -5.25 -27.42 41.08
C THR A 56 -5.52 -27.05 39.62
N ALA A 57 -6.76 -26.74 39.27
CA ALA A 57 -7.15 -26.23 37.95
C ALA A 57 -7.33 -24.70 37.91
N SER A 58 -6.71 -23.98 38.85
CA SER A 58 -6.80 -22.52 38.98
C SER A 58 -5.50 -21.83 38.56
N ALA A 59 -5.06 -22.04 37.32
CA ALA A 59 -4.09 -21.17 36.64
C ALA A 59 -4.15 -21.27 35.11
N ALA A 60 -5.17 -21.95 34.56
CA ALA A 60 -5.59 -21.68 33.19
C ALA A 60 -6.39 -20.37 33.24
N SER A 61 -6.04 -19.42 32.38
CA SER A 61 -6.72 -18.14 32.16
C SER A 61 -6.57 -17.03 33.22
N SER A 62 -5.42 -16.36 33.22
CA SER A 62 -5.38 -14.89 33.37
C SER A 62 -4.02 -14.34 32.95
N GLY A 63 -3.92 -13.86 31.72
CA GLY A 63 -2.81 -13.00 31.29
C GLY A 63 -1.86 -13.66 30.29
N ALA A 64 -2.03 -13.25 29.05
CA ALA A 64 -1.00 -13.27 28.03
C ALA A 64 0.39 -12.83 28.57
N GLY A 65 1.46 -13.50 28.14
CA GLY A 65 2.73 -12.80 27.90
C GLY A 65 3.96 -13.08 28.77
N ARG A 66 4.03 -14.09 29.64
CA ARG A 66 5.22 -14.26 30.52
C ARG A 66 6.36 -15.01 29.82
N LEU A 67 7.25 -14.28 29.15
CA LEU A 67 8.53 -14.76 28.65
C LEU A 67 9.51 -14.96 29.83
N LEU A 68 9.66 -16.20 30.29
CA LEU A 68 10.83 -16.60 31.07
C LEU A 68 12.05 -16.46 30.16
N LEU A 69 13.03 -15.63 30.57
CA LEU A 69 14.34 -15.49 29.94
C LEU A 69 15.15 -16.78 30.11
N ASP A 70 14.66 -17.86 29.52
CA ASP A 70 15.39 -19.11 29.38
C ASP A 70 16.33 -19.00 28.18
N ALA A 71 17.43 -19.75 28.17
CA ALA A 71 18.40 -19.74 27.06
C ALA A 71 17.70 -20.02 25.71
N GLY A 72 16.64 -20.84 25.74
CA GLY A 72 15.77 -21.07 24.58
C GLY A 72 15.02 -19.84 24.08
N SER A 73 14.46 -18.99 24.96
CA SER A 73 13.73 -17.79 24.51
C SER A 73 14.65 -16.72 23.91
N LEU A 74 15.89 -16.62 24.41
CA LEU A 74 16.91 -15.74 23.82
C LEU A 74 17.33 -16.23 22.43
N SER A 75 17.49 -17.55 22.25
CA SER A 75 17.76 -18.13 20.93
C SER A 75 16.61 -17.92 19.94
N ALA A 76 15.35 -18.03 20.40
CA ALA A 76 14.17 -17.77 19.58
C ALA A 76 14.05 -16.30 19.16
N LEU A 77 14.36 -15.37 20.08
CA LEU A 77 14.40 -13.94 19.78
C LEU A 77 15.51 -13.62 18.77
N ALA A 78 16.69 -14.22 18.90
CA ALA A 78 17.78 -14.07 17.93
C ALA A 78 17.36 -14.54 16.53
N ALA A 79 16.77 -15.75 16.43
CA ALA A 79 16.27 -16.27 15.15
C ALA A 79 15.15 -15.40 14.56
N HIS A 80 14.31 -14.79 15.39
CA HIS A 80 13.29 -13.84 14.94
C HIS A 80 13.91 -12.55 14.40
N PHE A 81 14.92 -11.99 15.09
CA PHE A 81 15.67 -10.83 14.57
C PHE A 81 16.34 -11.14 13.23
N ASP A 82 16.92 -12.31 13.06
CA ASP A 82 17.54 -12.73 11.79
C ASP A 82 16.52 -12.78 10.65
N ARG A 83 15.33 -13.35 10.90
CA ARG A 83 14.24 -13.36 9.91
C ARG A 83 13.72 -11.96 9.61
N LEU A 84 13.58 -11.11 10.63
CA LEU A 84 13.14 -9.73 10.47
C LEU A 84 14.15 -8.96 9.62
N MET A 85 15.44 -9.10 9.89
CA MET A 85 16.51 -8.49 9.07
C MET A 85 16.48 -8.99 7.64
N ALA A 86 16.34 -10.30 7.41
CA ALA A 86 16.21 -10.86 6.07
C ALA A 86 14.97 -10.30 5.34
N SER A 87 13.83 -10.17 6.03
CA SER A 87 12.60 -9.61 5.46
C SER A 87 12.72 -8.13 5.11
N ILE A 88 13.43 -7.34 5.95
CA ILE A 88 13.69 -5.92 5.67
C ILE A 88 14.61 -5.79 4.46
N GLN A 89 15.67 -6.61 4.38
CA GLN A 89 16.58 -6.59 3.23
C GLN A 89 15.84 -6.93 1.92
N GLN A 90 14.97 -7.94 1.94
CA GLN A 90 14.16 -8.29 0.78
C GLN A 90 13.20 -7.16 0.38
N ARG A 91 12.49 -6.56 1.34
CA ARG A 91 11.59 -5.42 1.08
C ARG A 91 12.34 -4.20 0.57
N TRP A 92 13.53 -3.93 1.10
CA TRP A 92 14.37 -2.82 0.64
C TRP A 92 14.80 -3.01 -0.81
N MET A 93 15.23 -4.22 -1.18
CA MET A 93 15.58 -4.56 -2.57
C MET A 93 14.37 -4.42 -3.50
N ALA A 94 13.20 -4.90 -3.10
CA ALA A 94 11.97 -4.76 -3.88
C ALA A 94 11.57 -3.29 -4.06
N LEU A 95 11.58 -2.50 -2.98
CA LEU A 95 11.25 -1.08 -3.02
C LEU A 95 12.23 -0.28 -3.89
N TYR A 96 13.52 -0.63 -3.86
CA TYR A 96 14.53 -0.01 -4.72
C TYR A 96 14.24 -0.27 -6.21
N GLN A 97 13.96 -1.52 -6.57
CA GLN A 97 13.61 -1.89 -7.95
C GLN A 97 12.31 -1.23 -8.41
N GLU A 98 11.29 -1.21 -7.55
CA GLU A 98 10.01 -0.57 -7.83
C GLU A 98 10.18 0.94 -8.02
N THR A 99 10.97 1.59 -7.15
CA THR A 99 11.27 3.02 -7.26
C THR A 99 12.02 3.33 -8.55
N GLN A 100 13.04 2.53 -8.91
CA GLN A 100 13.77 2.70 -10.16
C GLN A 100 12.83 2.58 -11.38
N THR A 101 11.96 1.58 -11.37
CA THR A 101 10.96 1.36 -12.44
C THR A 101 9.95 2.50 -12.51
N ALA A 102 9.48 2.97 -11.35
CA ALA A 102 8.56 4.10 -11.25
C ALA A 102 9.21 5.38 -11.80
N THR A 103 10.45 5.69 -11.42
CA THR A 103 11.18 6.84 -11.94
C THR A 103 11.37 6.76 -13.46
N GLN A 104 11.73 5.59 -13.99
CA GLN A 104 11.89 5.41 -15.44
C GLN A 104 10.56 5.62 -16.17
N SER A 105 9.48 4.97 -15.71
CA SER A 105 8.16 5.10 -16.33
C SER A 105 7.60 6.52 -16.25
N GLN A 106 7.89 7.25 -15.17
CA GLN A 106 7.53 8.67 -15.03
C GLN A 106 8.31 9.53 -16.02
N TYR A 107 9.60 9.27 -16.19
CA TYR A 107 10.42 9.97 -17.18
C TYR A 107 9.90 9.74 -18.60
N ASP A 108 9.61 8.48 -18.97
CA ASP A 108 9.08 8.12 -20.28
C ASP A 108 7.69 8.74 -20.53
N ARG A 109 6.81 8.72 -19.52
CA ARG A 109 5.49 9.35 -19.60
C ARG A 109 5.60 10.86 -19.78
N ALA A 110 6.47 11.53 -19.01
CA ALA A 110 6.69 12.97 -19.14
C ALA A 110 7.23 13.32 -20.53
N GLY A 111 8.18 12.54 -21.06
CA GLY A 111 8.71 12.72 -22.41
C GLY A 111 7.63 12.61 -23.49
N ASN A 112 6.79 11.57 -23.42
CA ASN A 112 5.69 11.38 -24.37
C ASN A 112 4.65 12.51 -24.30
N LEU A 113 4.34 13.00 -23.10
CA LEU A 113 3.39 14.12 -22.92
C LEU A 113 3.91 15.42 -23.52
N ILE A 114 5.22 15.70 -23.39
CA ILE A 114 5.84 16.88 -24.00
C ILE A 114 5.76 16.79 -25.53
N GLN A 115 6.13 15.65 -26.11
CA GLN A 115 6.06 15.45 -27.55
C GLN A 115 4.63 15.56 -28.10
N GLN A 116 3.64 15.05 -27.36
CA GLN A 116 2.22 15.20 -27.71
C GLN A 116 1.77 16.65 -27.62
N ALA A 117 2.20 17.39 -26.59
CA ALA A 117 1.89 18.80 -26.44
C ALA A 117 2.48 19.62 -27.60
N ASP A 118 3.73 19.37 -28.00
CA ASP A 118 4.36 20.04 -29.14
C ASP A 118 3.60 19.79 -30.45
N ALA A 119 3.15 18.56 -30.68
CA ALA A 119 2.33 18.22 -31.85
C ALA A 119 0.97 18.95 -31.82
N GLN A 120 0.35 19.10 -30.65
CA GLN A 120 -0.89 19.87 -30.50
C GLN A 120 -0.68 21.37 -30.72
N ILE A 121 0.43 21.93 -30.23
CA ILE A 121 0.80 23.34 -30.45
C ILE A 121 1.00 23.60 -31.94
N ALA A 122 1.72 22.74 -32.65
CA ALA A 122 1.90 22.84 -34.10
C ALA A 122 0.57 22.80 -34.85
N ARG A 123 -0.33 21.88 -34.47
CA ARG A 123 -1.68 21.81 -35.04
C ARG A 123 -2.48 23.09 -34.76
N PHE A 124 -2.37 23.64 -33.56
CA PHE A 124 -3.05 24.89 -33.20
C PHE A 124 -2.57 26.06 -34.05
N HIS A 125 -1.25 26.18 -34.26
CA HIS A 125 -0.68 27.21 -35.14
C HIS A 125 -1.16 27.07 -36.59
N GLU A 126 -1.30 25.86 -37.10
CA GLU A 126 -1.85 25.63 -38.44
C GLU A 126 -3.34 26.03 -38.51
N VAL A 127 -4.13 25.73 -37.49
CA VAL A 127 -5.53 26.18 -37.41
C VAL A 127 -5.62 27.70 -37.40
N LEU A 128 -4.77 28.39 -36.64
CA LEU A 128 -4.73 29.86 -36.64
C LEU A 128 -4.39 30.41 -38.03
N ARG A 129 -3.40 29.81 -38.71
CA ARG A 129 -3.04 30.19 -40.09
C ARG A 129 -4.23 30.04 -41.05
N GLN A 130 -4.98 28.93 -40.93
CA GLN A 130 -6.17 28.69 -41.75
C GLN A 130 -7.28 29.70 -41.45
N ILE A 131 -7.44 30.12 -40.19
CA ILE A 131 -8.40 31.17 -39.81
C ILE A 131 -8.03 32.51 -40.46
N ASP A 132 -6.76 32.91 -40.41
CA ASP A 132 -6.30 34.16 -41.04
C ASP A 132 -6.46 34.14 -42.57
N GLU A 133 -6.21 32.98 -43.19
CA GLU A 133 -6.45 32.76 -44.62
C GLU A 133 -7.95 32.91 -44.95
N LEU A 134 -8.84 32.29 -44.16
CA LEU A 134 -10.28 32.43 -44.32
C LEU A 134 -10.76 33.87 -44.14
N GLN A 135 -10.20 34.62 -43.18
CA GLN A 135 -10.52 36.04 -43.01
C GLN A 135 -10.18 36.85 -44.26
N THR A 136 -9.03 36.55 -44.88
CA THR A 136 -8.62 37.17 -46.14
C THR A 136 -9.59 36.83 -47.28
N GLU A 137 -10.02 35.57 -47.38
CA GLU A 137 -11.02 35.15 -48.37
C GLU A 137 -12.38 35.83 -48.14
N PHE A 138 -12.84 35.96 -46.89
CA PHE A 138 -14.08 36.67 -46.59
C PHE A 138 -14.01 38.15 -46.95
N ALA A 139 -12.86 38.81 -46.76
CA ALA A 139 -12.66 40.19 -47.20
C ALA A 139 -12.77 40.34 -48.73
N LYS A 140 -12.27 39.35 -49.49
CA LYS A 140 -12.44 39.31 -50.96
C LYS A 140 -13.91 39.18 -51.34
N VAL A 141 -14.65 38.27 -50.70
CA VAL A 141 -16.09 38.07 -50.92
C VAL A 141 -16.87 39.35 -50.63
N GLN A 142 -16.57 40.04 -49.54
CA GLN A 142 -17.20 41.32 -49.20
C GLN A 142 -16.96 42.37 -50.29
N ARG A 143 -15.72 42.49 -50.81
CA ARG A 143 -15.40 43.39 -51.92
C ARG A 143 -16.18 43.05 -53.18
N ILE A 144 -16.35 41.77 -53.52
CA ILE A 144 -17.18 41.33 -54.65
C ILE A 144 -18.63 41.77 -54.43
N GLY A 145 -19.16 41.60 -53.21
CA GLY A 145 -20.50 42.07 -52.85
C GLY A 145 -20.71 43.57 -53.12
N GLU A 146 -19.73 44.41 -52.76
CA GLU A 146 -19.78 45.85 -53.04
C GLU A 146 -19.74 46.16 -54.54
N ILE A 147 -18.93 45.43 -55.33
CA ILE A 147 -18.89 45.58 -56.79
C ILE A 147 -20.25 45.22 -57.42
N VAL A 148 -20.87 44.12 -56.99
CA VAL A 148 -22.18 43.69 -57.49
C VAL A 148 -23.26 44.71 -57.15
N LYS A 149 -23.26 45.26 -55.93
CA LYS A 149 -24.16 46.38 -55.56
C LYS A 149 -23.96 47.59 -56.48
N GLY A 150 -22.70 47.94 -56.77
CA GLY A 150 -22.36 49.02 -57.70
C GLY A 150 -22.88 48.78 -59.12
N PHE A 151 -22.75 47.56 -59.64
CA PHE A 151 -23.33 47.19 -60.95
C PHE A 151 -24.85 47.28 -60.96
N ARG A 152 -25.51 46.75 -59.93
CA ARG A 152 -26.97 46.83 -59.80
C ARG A 152 -27.46 48.28 -59.82
N ALA A 153 -26.82 49.17 -59.08
CA ALA A 153 -27.19 50.59 -59.05
C ALA A 153 -27.04 51.27 -60.43
N ARG A 154 -26.02 50.90 -61.21
CA ARG A 154 -25.82 51.42 -62.59
C ARG A 154 -26.89 50.93 -63.55
N VAL A 155 -27.28 49.65 -63.45
CA VAL A 155 -28.37 49.08 -64.26
C VAL A 155 -29.69 49.77 -63.92
N GLU A 156 -30.01 49.92 -62.63
CA GLU A 156 -31.22 50.63 -62.18
C GLU A 156 -31.22 52.11 -62.60
N ALA A 157 -30.05 52.76 -62.69
CA ALA A 157 -29.98 54.13 -63.20
C ALA A 157 -30.25 54.21 -64.71
N LEU A 158 -29.70 53.29 -65.52
CA LEU A 158 -29.96 53.21 -66.95
C LEU A 158 -31.43 52.95 -67.25
N ASP A 159 -32.06 52.03 -66.52
CA ASP A 159 -33.49 51.68 -66.69
C ASP A 159 -34.44 52.85 -66.42
N ARG A 160 -34.03 53.83 -65.58
CA ARG A 160 -34.79 55.06 -65.34
C ARG A 160 -34.67 56.12 -66.43
N HIS A 161 -33.69 55.98 -67.33
CA HIS A 161 -33.41 56.94 -68.40
C HIS A 161 -33.91 56.49 -69.78
N PHE A 162 -34.40 55.25 -69.89
CA PHE A 162 -35.12 54.71 -71.05
C PHE A 162 -36.64 54.72 -70.80
#